data_AF-A0A0F9HEP0-F1
#
_entry.id   AF-A0A0F9HEP0-F1
#
_cell.length_a   1.000
_cell.length_b   1.000
_cell.length_c   1.000
_cell.angle_alpha   90.00
_cell.angle_beta   90.00
_cell.angle_gamma   90.00
#
_symmetry.space_group_name_H-M   'P 1'
#
loop_
_entity.id
_entity.type
_entity.pdbx_description
1 polymer ?
#
loop_
_entity_poly.entity_id
_entity_poly.type
_entity_poly.pdbx_seq_one_letter_code
_entity_poly.pdbx_strand_id
1 'polypeptide(L)' 'MNFFKGKKVLITGASGFIGRNLFEKMKELEADVIGTRFKNMTYMSDL' A
#
# COMPACT_ATOMS: atom_id res chain seq x y z
N MET A 1 -7.88 6.86 21.27
CA MET A 1 -8.97 6.72 20.28
C MET A 1 -8.32 6.46 18.92
N ASN A 2 -8.61 5.34 18.28
CA ASN A 2 -7.99 4.98 17.00
C ASN A 2 -8.92 5.41 15.85
N PHE A 3 -8.61 6.55 15.21
CA PHE A 3 -9.44 7.13 14.16
C PHE A 3 -9.66 6.19 12.97
N PHE A 4 -8.67 5.35 12.64
CA PHE A 4 -8.71 4.52 11.44
C PHE A 4 -9.36 3.15 11.67
N LYS A 5 -9.68 2.79 12.91
CA LYS A 5 -10.29 1.51 13.25
C LYS A 5 -11.57 1.27 12.43
N GLY A 6 -11.59 0.18 11.68
CA GLY A 6 -12.71 -0.24 10.84
C GLY A 6 -12.98 0.64 9.61
N LYS A 7 -12.17 1.66 9.34
CA LYS A 7 -12.30 2.46 8.11
C LYS A 7 -11.74 1.69 6.92
N LYS A 8 -12.43 1.80 5.79
CA LYS A 8 -11.98 1.21 4.52
C LYS A 8 -10.97 2.12 3.84
N VAL A 9 -9.78 1.60 3.53
CA VAL A 9 -8.68 2.36 2.92
C VAL A 9 -8.19 1.63 1.68
N LEU A 10 -8.16 2.33 0.54
CA LEU A 10 -7.53 1.85 -0.70
C LEU A 10 -6.16 2.53 -0.87
N ILE A 11 -5.09 1.73 -0.95
CA ILE A 11 -3.74 2.22 -1.24
C ILE A 11 -3.34 1.79 -2.64
N THR A 12 -3.17 2.74 -3.55
CA THR A 12 -2.59 2.46 -4.87
C THR A 12 -1.06 2.38 -4.77
N GLY A 13 -0.44 1.45 -5.50
CA GLY A 13 1.02 1.29 -5.44
C GLY A 13 1.51 0.71 -4.11
N ALA A 14 0.69 -0.11 -3.45
CA ALA A 14 1.00 -0.75 -2.17
C ALA A 14 2.19 -1.72 -2.21
N SER A 15 2.74 -2.01 -3.40
CA SER A 15 3.98 -2.78 -3.57
C SER A 15 5.26 -1.92 -3.54
N GLY A 16 5.16 -0.60 -3.70
CA GLY A 16 6.32 0.30 -3.66
C GLY A 16 6.79 0.59 -2.23
N PHE A 17 7.94 1.26 -2.09
CA PHE A 17 8.54 1.55 -0.78
C PHE A 17 7.58 2.29 0.17
N ILE A 18 7.05 3.44 -0.26
CA ILE A 18 6.12 4.24 0.56
C ILE A 18 4.77 3.54 0.72
N GLY A 19 4.21 3.02 -0.37
CA GLY A 19 2.90 2.37 -0.36
C GLY A 19 2.86 1.15 0.57
N ARG A 20 3.94 0.37 0.64
CA ARG A 20 4.05 -0.77 1.55
C ARG A 20 4.09 -0.34 3.02
N ASN A 21 4.93 0.64 3.36
CA ASN A 21 5.02 1.13 4.73
C ASN A 21 3.69 1.75 5.20
N LEU A 22 3.03 2.51 4.33
CA LEU A 22 1.70 3.05 4.62
C LEU A 22 0.68 1.92 4.84
N PHE A 23 0.70 0.87 4.01
CA PHE A 23 -0.18 -0.27 4.15
C PHE A 23 -0.02 -1.00 5.49
N GLU A 24 1.22 -1.26 5.91
CA GLU A 24 1.48 -1.87 7.22
C GLU A 24 1.02 -0.94 8.35
N LYS A 25 1.25 0.38 8.23
CA LYS A 25 0.80 1.33 9.24
C LYS A 25 -0.72 1.35 9.38
N MET A 26 -1.46 1.25 8.28
CA MET A 26 -2.93 1.20 8.32
C MET A 26 -3.44 -0.08 8.99
N LYS A 27 -2.75 -1.21 8.82
CA LYS A 27 -3.06 -2.46 9.55
C LYS A 27 -2.85 -2.32 11.05
N GLU A 28 -1.74 -1.73 11.49
CA GLU A 28 -1.49 -1.47 12.91
C GLU A 28 -2.59 -0.61 13.53
N LEU A 29 -3.16 0.29 12.74
CA LEU A 29 -4.28 1.15 13.12
C LEU A 29 -5.65 0.49 12.90
N GLU A 30 -5.72 -0.84 12.77
CA GLU A 30 -6.97 -1.62 12.67
C GLU A 30 -7.90 -1.15 11.53
N ALA A 31 -7.35 -0.57 10.46
CA ALA A 31 -8.10 -0.24 9.26
C ALA A 31 -8.38 -1.48 8.42
N ASP A 32 -9.50 -1.48 7.70
CA ASP A 32 -9.78 -2.45 6.64
C ASP A 32 -9.10 -1.96 5.34
N VAL A 33 -7.85 -2.36 5.16
CA VAL A 33 -6.97 -1.83 4.11
C VAL A 33 -6.81 -2.82 2.96
N ILE A 34 -7.04 -2.34 1.74
CA ILE A 34 -6.77 -3.03 0.48
C ILE A 34 -5.73 -2.25 -0.32
N GLY A 35 -4.86 -2.96 -1.03
CA GLY A 35 -3.74 -2.36 -1.74
C GLY A 35 -3.63 -2.86 -3.18
N THR A 36 -3.53 -1.96 -4.15
CA THR A 36 -3.20 -2.38 -5.53
C THR A 36 -1.70 -2.56 -5.67
N ARG A 37 -1.31 -3.66 -6.32
CA ARG A 37 0.08 -3.93 -6.67
C ARG A 37 0.26 -3.70 -8.15
N PHE A 38 1.31 -2.98 -8.49
CA PHE A 38 1.74 -2.91 -9.88
C PHE A 38 2.78 -4.00 -10.12
N LYS A 39 2.57 -4.81 -11.17
CA LYS A 39 3.51 -5.85 -11.60
C LYS A 39 4.28 -5.29 -12.79
N ASN A 40 5.40 -4.62 -12.54
CA ASN A 40 6.20 -4.05 -13.63
C ASN A 40 7.16 -5.08 -14.21
N MET A 41 7.12 -5.22 -15.52
CA MET A 41 8.14 -5.82 -16.37
C MET A 41 9.28 -4.80 -16.48
N THR A 42 10.50 -5.18 -16.11
CA THR A 42 11.67 -4.30 -16.21
C THR A 42 11.95 -4.02 -17.68
N TYR A 43 11.77 -2.79 -18.14
CA TYR A 43 12.51 -2.33 -19.32
C TYR A 43 13.90 -1.94 -18.85
N MET A 44 14.87 -2.81 -19.12
CA MET A 44 16.25 -2.37 -19.29
C MET A 44 16.28 -1.64 -20.64
N SER A 45 16.50 -0.33 -20.62
CA SER A 45 17.11 0.29 -21.79
C SER A 45 18.57 -0.12 -21.77
N ASP A 46 18.91 -1.12 -22.59
CA ASP A 46 20.28 -1.31 -23.03
C ASP A 46 20.63 -0.07 -23.88
N LEU A 47 21.19 0.98 -23.26
CA LEU A 47 22.02 2.07 -23.82
C LEU A 47 22.24 3.16 -22.77
#